data_AF-A0A0B8WDB8-F1
#
_entry.id   AF-A0A0B8WDB8-F1
#
_cell.length_a   1.000
_cell.length_b   1.000
_cell.length_c   1.000
_cell.angle_alpha   90.00
_cell.angle_beta   90.00
_cell.angle_gamma   90.00
#
_symmetry.space_group_name_H-M   'P 1'
#
loop_
_entity.id
_entity.type
_entity.pdbx_description
1 polymer ?
#
loop_
_entity_poly.entity_id
_entity_poly.type
_entity_poly.pdbx_seq_one_letter_code
_entity_poly.pdbx_strand_id
1 'polypeptide(L)'
;MTQTPLKKPTGIYFLAVLFLLAPLGNLAISFAGSGVPHWYLPPTLFEFLKAVTPLDWVWLGLLFLSGILLFKPHKTSWTLAILSLVFVLVVNGYRFSTHALVGDGLFNQTHLVLSSFVTVGVLLLAFYFRFPYLDRRAQWLFPTAHRYEFATRADVVAQDIFEGVTESISVSGARIRLKRDMEASSRGLRFVDVIFPEIRNVKIKSKVVEYHENVLRLKFKDLSRRDRGYLHDWFRSQIETEQKSKG
;
A
#
# COMPACT_ATOMS: atom_id res chain seq x y z
N MET A 1 15.31 6.70 17.91
CA MET A 1 14.17 6.19 18.72
C MET A 1 13.54 5.04 17.94
N THR A 2 13.10 3.96 18.58
CA THR A 2 12.47 2.83 17.87
C THR A 2 11.14 3.27 17.27
N GLN A 3 11.06 3.38 15.94
CA GLN A 3 9.82 3.68 15.24
C GLN A 3 8.79 2.62 15.62
N THR A 4 7.74 3.03 16.32
CA THR A 4 6.63 2.16 16.67
C THR A 4 6.02 1.67 15.36
N PRO A 5 6.05 0.36 15.08
CA PRO A 5 5.49 -0.15 13.83
C PRO A 5 4.02 0.25 13.79
N LEU A 6 3.58 0.87 12.69
CA LEU A 6 2.18 1.16 12.44
C LEU A 6 1.39 -0.13 12.71
N LYS A 7 0.49 -0.08 13.71
CA LYS A 7 -0.29 -1.23 14.17
C LYS A 7 -0.92 -1.89 12.95
N LYS A 8 -0.59 -3.14 12.63
CA LYS A 8 -1.17 -3.78 11.43
C LYS A 8 -2.70 -3.89 11.61
N PRO A 9 -3.53 -3.49 10.63
CA PRO A 9 -4.98 -3.60 10.73
C PRO A 9 -5.41 -5.06 10.58
N THR A 10 -5.29 -5.84 11.65
CA THR A 10 -5.67 -7.26 11.67
C THR A 10 -7.11 -7.47 11.18
N GLY A 11 -8.03 -6.57 11.54
CA GLY A 11 -9.41 -6.60 11.06
C GLY A 11 -9.56 -6.42 9.55
N ILE A 12 -8.80 -5.50 8.93
CA ILE A 12 -8.85 -5.29 7.47
C ILE A 12 -8.25 -6.51 6.74
N TYR A 13 -7.17 -7.10 7.26
CA TYR A 13 -6.60 -8.30 6.67
C TYR A 13 -7.55 -9.50 6.78
N PHE A 14 -8.22 -9.67 7.92
CA PHE A 14 -9.23 -10.71 8.07
C PHE A 14 -10.38 -10.52 7.07
N LEU A 15 -10.90 -9.30 6.93
CA LEU A 15 -11.90 -8.97 5.92
C LEU A 15 -11.38 -9.24 4.49
N ALA A 16 -10.14 -8.87 4.18
CA ALA A 16 -9.55 -9.12 2.88
C ALA A 16 -9.49 -10.63 2.55
N VAL A 17 -9.15 -11.48 3.53
CA VAL A 17 -9.23 -12.95 3.38
C VAL A 17 -10.67 -13.39 3.11
N LEU A 18 -11.64 -12.88 3.87
CA LEU A 18 -13.04 -13.21 3.65
C LEU A 18 -13.52 -12.83 2.24
N PHE A 19 -13.11 -11.67 1.71
CA PHE A 19 -13.44 -11.26 0.34
C PHE A 19 -12.74 -12.10 -0.73
N LEU A 20 -11.53 -12.62 -0.47
CA LEU A 20 -10.88 -13.57 -1.37
C LEU A 20 -11.61 -14.92 -1.41
N LEU A 21 -12.14 -15.36 -0.27
CA LEU A 21 -12.87 -16.62 -0.15
C LEU A 21 -14.34 -16.50 -0.54
N ALA A 22 -14.92 -15.29 -0.47
CA ALA A 22 -16.32 -15.03 -0.78
C ALA A 22 -16.75 -15.58 -2.14
N PRO A 23 -15.98 -15.45 -3.25
CA PRO A 23 -16.38 -16.04 -4.52
C PRO A 23 -16.64 -17.55 -4.45
N LEU A 24 -15.73 -18.29 -3.82
CA LEU A 24 -15.82 -19.74 -3.66
C LEU A 24 -16.97 -20.11 -2.72
N GLY A 25 -17.10 -19.38 -1.61
CA GLY A 25 -18.20 -19.57 -0.67
C GLY A 25 -19.57 -19.34 -1.31
N ASN A 26 -19.72 -18.25 -2.07
CA ASN A 26 -20.96 -17.92 -2.78
C ASN A 26 -21.34 -18.99 -3.80
N LEU A 27 -20.39 -19.50 -4.58
CA LEU A 27 -20.63 -20.60 -5.52
C LEU A 27 -21.02 -21.89 -4.78
N ALA A 28 -20.29 -22.27 -3.74
CA ALA A 28 -20.58 -23.48 -2.98
C ALA A 28 -21.95 -23.43 -2.29
N ILE A 29 -22.33 -22.29 -1.71
CA ILE A 29 -23.64 -22.06 -1.10
C ILE A 29 -24.75 -22.15 -2.16
N SER A 30 -24.54 -21.56 -3.33
CA SER A 30 -25.51 -21.60 -4.44
C SER A 30 -25.68 -23.01 -4.99
N PHE A 31 -24.59 -23.77 -5.15
CA PHE A 31 -24.65 -25.14 -5.65
C PHE A 31 -25.26 -26.09 -4.62
N ALA A 32 -24.92 -25.95 -3.33
CA ALA A 32 -25.55 -26.72 -2.26
C ALA A 32 -27.05 -26.41 -2.15
N GLY A 33 -27.45 -25.15 -2.35
CA GLY A 33 -28.84 -24.70 -2.35
C GLY A 33 -29.67 -25.17 -3.56
N SER A 34 -29.01 -25.66 -4.62
CA SER A 34 -29.70 -26.13 -5.84
C SER A 34 -30.47 -27.45 -5.64
N GLY A 35 -30.20 -28.18 -4.57
CA GLY A 35 -30.81 -29.48 -4.30
C GLY A 35 -30.30 -30.65 -5.16
N VAL A 36 -29.28 -30.42 -6.01
CA VAL A 36 -28.70 -31.49 -6.84
C VAL A 36 -27.77 -32.38 -5.99
N PRO A 37 -28.03 -33.69 -5.92
CA PRO A 37 -27.16 -34.61 -5.18
C PRO A 37 -25.78 -34.67 -5.85
N HIS A 38 -24.74 -34.83 -5.04
CA HIS A 38 -23.35 -34.94 -5.51
C HIS A 38 -22.87 -33.76 -6.37
N TRP A 39 -23.37 -32.55 -6.11
CA TRP A 39 -22.95 -31.31 -6.78
C TRP A 39 -21.43 -31.05 -6.72
N TYR A 40 -20.74 -31.60 -5.72
CA TYR A 40 -19.29 -31.49 -5.53
C TYR A 40 -18.47 -32.42 -6.44
N LEU A 41 -19.10 -33.35 -7.16
CA LEU A 41 -18.37 -34.21 -8.10
C LEU A 41 -17.90 -33.39 -9.31
N PRO A 42 -16.67 -33.62 -9.83
CA PRO A 42 -16.11 -32.84 -10.94
C PRO A 42 -17.01 -32.63 -12.17
N PRO A 43 -17.72 -33.66 -12.70
CA PRO A 43 -18.58 -33.46 -13.87
C PRO A 43 -19.76 -32.52 -13.57
N THR A 44 -20.43 -32.71 -12.44
CA THR A 44 -21.57 -31.88 -12.03
C THR A 44 -21.12 -30.45 -11.71
N LEU A 45 -19.98 -30.30 -11.02
CA LEU A 45 -19.40 -29.01 -10.67
C LEU A 45 -19.08 -28.19 -11.91
N PHE A 46 -18.53 -28.81 -12.96
CA PHE A 46 -18.18 -28.10 -14.19
C PHE A 46 -19.41 -27.58 -14.94
N GLU A 47 -20.49 -28.37 -14.98
CA GLU A 47 -21.76 -27.92 -15.55
C GLU A 47 -22.38 -26.77 -14.75
N PHE A 48 -22.30 -26.83 -13.42
CA PHE A 48 -22.72 -25.72 -12.56
C PHE A 48 -21.90 -24.44 -12.80
N LEU A 49 -20.58 -24.54 -12.99
CA LEU A 49 -19.73 -23.38 -13.29
C LEU A 49 -20.07 -22.74 -14.64
N LYS A 50 -20.46 -23.54 -15.65
CA LYS A 50 -20.94 -23.02 -16.94
C LYS A 50 -22.29 -22.32 -16.83
N ALA A 51 -23.14 -22.76 -15.90
CA ALA A 51 -24.45 -22.20 -15.68
C ALA A 51 -24.42 -20.82 -14.97
N VAL A 52 -23.28 -20.44 -14.38
CA VAL A 52 -23.10 -19.14 -13.73
C VAL A 52 -23.15 -18.02 -14.77
N THR A 53 -24.01 -17.02 -14.54
CA THR A 53 -24.20 -15.93 -15.51
C THR A 53 -22.96 -15.04 -15.60
N PRO A 54 -22.73 -14.34 -16.73
CA PRO A 54 -21.63 -13.38 -16.84
C PRO A 54 -21.69 -12.28 -15.77
N LEU A 55 -22.89 -11.84 -15.38
CA LEU A 55 -23.08 -10.84 -14.34
C LEU A 55 -22.63 -11.37 -12.96
N ASP A 56 -22.91 -12.64 -12.66
CA ASP A 56 -22.42 -13.31 -11.44
C ASP A 56 -20.90 -13.40 -11.44
N TRP A 57 -20.28 -13.75 -12.57
CA TRP A 57 -18.82 -13.75 -12.67
C TRP A 57 -18.20 -12.37 -12.45
N VAL A 58 -18.80 -11.31 -12.99
CA VAL A 58 -18.36 -9.93 -12.74
C VAL A 58 -18.50 -9.59 -11.26
N TRP A 59 -19.62 -9.93 -10.64
CA TRP A 59 -19.87 -9.70 -9.21
C TRP A 59 -18.88 -10.45 -8.31
N LEU A 60 -18.68 -11.74 -8.55
CA LEU A 60 -17.68 -12.58 -7.86
C LEU A 60 -16.26 -12.05 -8.07
N GLY A 61 -15.93 -11.64 -9.29
CA GLY A 61 -14.65 -11.04 -9.65
C GLY A 61 -14.38 -9.74 -8.92
N LEU A 62 -15.39 -8.87 -8.76
CA LEU A 62 -15.27 -7.63 -8.00
C LEU A 62 -15.06 -7.89 -6.50
N LEU A 63 -15.71 -8.90 -5.92
CA LEU A 63 -15.47 -9.32 -4.53
C LEU A 63 -14.02 -9.80 -4.35
N PHE A 64 -13.55 -10.67 -5.23
CA PHE A 64 -12.17 -11.17 -5.22
C PHE A 64 -11.15 -10.03 -5.36
N LEU A 65 -11.37 -9.15 -6.34
CA LEU A 65 -10.51 -7.98 -6.59
C LEU A 65 -10.47 -7.05 -5.38
N SER A 66 -11.61 -6.81 -4.72
CA SER A 66 -11.68 -6.01 -3.49
C SER A 66 -10.81 -6.63 -2.40
N GLY A 67 -10.85 -7.95 -2.23
CA GLY A 67 -9.98 -8.69 -1.31
C GLY A 67 -8.50 -8.45 -1.58
N ILE A 68 -8.04 -8.61 -2.84
CA ILE A 68 -6.64 -8.34 -3.23
C ILE A 68 -6.25 -6.90 -2.92
N LEU A 69 -7.11 -5.94 -3.27
CA LEU A 69 -6.83 -4.51 -3.13
C LEU A 69 -6.75 -4.07 -1.67
N LEU A 70 -7.53 -4.68 -0.77
CA LEU A 70 -7.49 -4.41 0.67
C LEU A 70 -6.19 -4.88 1.34
N PHE A 71 -5.46 -5.84 0.77
CA PHE A 71 -4.12 -6.22 1.26
C PHE A 71 -3.04 -5.18 0.99
N LYS A 72 -3.26 -4.28 0.02
CA LYS A 72 -2.25 -3.32 -0.42
C LYS A 72 -2.43 -2.00 0.36
N PRO A 73 -1.48 -1.60 1.23
CA PRO A 73 -1.53 -0.36 1.99
C PRO A 73 -1.18 0.86 1.10
N HIS A 74 -1.91 1.03 -0.01
CA HIS A 74 -1.69 2.07 -1.00
C HIS A 74 -2.98 2.83 -1.30
N LYS A 75 -2.88 4.16 -1.47
CA LYS A 75 -4.04 5.03 -1.66
C LYS A 75 -4.88 4.63 -2.87
N THR A 76 -4.25 4.33 -4.00
CA THR A 76 -4.98 3.90 -5.21
C THR A 76 -5.60 2.52 -5.03
N SER A 77 -4.93 1.57 -4.36
CA SER A 77 -5.51 0.25 -4.10
C SER A 77 -6.74 0.36 -3.21
N TRP A 78 -6.67 1.18 -2.16
CA TRP A 78 -7.81 1.50 -1.31
C TRP A 78 -8.95 2.19 -2.08
N THR A 79 -8.64 3.17 -2.93
CA THR A 79 -9.66 3.83 -3.77
C THR A 79 -10.32 2.86 -4.75
N LEU A 80 -9.53 2.01 -5.39
CA LEU A 80 -10.04 0.98 -6.29
C LEU A 80 -10.88 -0.05 -5.54
N ALA A 81 -10.51 -0.43 -4.31
CA ALA A 81 -11.30 -1.33 -3.47
C ALA A 81 -12.66 -0.73 -3.12
N ILE A 82 -12.72 0.57 -2.82
CA ILE A 82 -13.99 1.26 -2.58
C ILE A 82 -14.82 1.30 -3.85
N LEU A 83 -14.22 1.65 -4.99
CA LEU A 83 -14.93 1.66 -6.26
C LEU A 83 -15.49 0.28 -6.60
N SER A 84 -14.72 -0.80 -6.42
CA SER A 84 -15.20 -2.16 -6.66
C SER A 84 -16.34 -2.55 -5.72
N LEU A 85 -16.27 -2.19 -4.43
CA LEU A 85 -17.37 -2.41 -3.49
C LEU A 85 -18.63 -1.60 -3.83
N VAL A 86 -18.47 -0.36 -4.31
CA VAL A 86 -19.60 0.43 -4.83
C VAL A 86 -20.22 -0.24 -6.05
N PHE A 87 -19.40 -0.74 -6.99
CA PHE A 87 -19.91 -1.50 -8.13
C PHE A 87 -20.65 -2.78 -7.70
N VAL A 88 -20.16 -3.50 -6.68
CA VAL A 88 -20.88 -4.64 -6.09
C VAL A 88 -22.26 -4.21 -5.59
N LEU A 89 -22.37 -3.09 -4.88
CA LEU A 89 -23.66 -2.57 -4.43
C LEU A 89 -24.58 -2.17 -5.59
N VAL A 90 -24.03 -1.58 -6.65
CA VAL A 90 -24.80 -1.25 -7.87
C VAL A 90 -25.33 -2.52 -8.53
N VAL A 91 -24.51 -3.57 -8.65
CA VAL A 91 -24.96 -4.87 -9.20
C VAL A 91 -26.04 -5.48 -8.31
N ASN A 92 -25.89 -5.44 -6.99
CA ASN A 92 -26.93 -5.92 -6.07
C ASN A 92 -28.22 -5.10 -6.21
N GLY A 93 -28.12 -3.77 -6.29
CA GLY A 93 -29.26 -2.87 -6.49
C GLY A 93 -29.98 -3.12 -7.82
N TYR A 94 -29.22 -3.36 -8.89
CA TYR A 94 -29.76 -3.78 -10.18
C TYR A 94 -30.56 -5.09 -10.04
N ARG A 95 -30.01 -6.11 -9.38
CA ARG A 95 -30.72 -7.38 -9.12
C ARG A 95 -31.99 -7.23 -8.29
N PHE A 96 -32.01 -6.30 -7.33
CA PHE A 96 -33.23 -5.94 -6.60
C PHE A 96 -34.26 -5.30 -7.54
N SER A 97 -33.84 -4.39 -8.42
CA SER A 97 -34.74 -3.61 -9.27
C SER A 97 -35.35 -4.39 -10.43
N THR A 98 -34.65 -5.38 -10.98
CA THR A 98 -35.13 -6.14 -12.14
C THR A 98 -36.08 -7.28 -11.80
N HIS A 99 -36.53 -7.38 -10.54
CA HIS A 99 -37.34 -8.50 -10.09
C HIS A 99 -36.71 -9.87 -10.41
N ALA A 100 -35.37 -9.97 -10.52
CA ALA A 100 -34.69 -11.26 -10.58
C ALA A 100 -35.08 -12.17 -9.39
N LEU A 101 -35.56 -11.54 -8.31
CA LEU A 101 -36.10 -12.14 -7.10
C LEU A 101 -37.54 -12.67 -7.20
N VAL A 102 -38.32 -12.28 -8.21
CA VAL A 102 -39.72 -12.69 -8.40
C VAL A 102 -39.72 -14.05 -9.09
N GLY A 103 -39.58 -15.11 -8.28
CA GLY A 103 -39.45 -16.51 -8.73
C GLY A 103 -38.24 -17.21 -8.10
N ASP A 104 -37.25 -16.44 -7.68
CA ASP A 104 -36.12 -16.92 -6.89
C ASP A 104 -36.56 -17.20 -5.45
N GLY A 105 -36.20 -18.38 -4.93
CA GLY A 105 -36.58 -18.80 -3.58
C GLY A 105 -36.12 -17.82 -2.49
N LEU A 106 -36.79 -17.86 -1.33
CA LEU A 106 -36.49 -17.04 -0.13
C LEU A 106 -34.99 -17.03 0.23
N PHE A 107 -34.30 -18.12 -0.07
CA PHE A 107 -32.86 -18.28 0.10
C PHE A 107 -32.03 -17.25 -0.69
N ASN A 108 -32.30 -17.08 -1.99
CA ASN A 108 -31.56 -16.16 -2.86
C ASN A 108 -31.81 -14.70 -2.45
N GLN A 109 -33.05 -14.37 -2.07
CA GLN A 109 -33.42 -13.05 -1.56
C GLN A 109 -32.66 -12.71 -0.28
N THR A 110 -32.66 -13.62 0.70
CA THR A 110 -31.96 -13.45 1.97
C THR A 110 -30.45 -13.29 1.75
N HIS A 111 -29.89 -14.10 0.85
CA HIS A 111 -28.48 -14.04 0.51
C HIS A 111 -28.08 -12.69 -0.11
N LEU A 112 -28.89 -12.14 -1.02
CA LEU A 112 -28.64 -10.84 -1.65
C LEU A 112 -28.70 -9.68 -0.63
N VAL A 113 -29.67 -9.71 0.29
CA VAL A 113 -29.80 -8.73 1.38
C VAL A 113 -28.57 -8.79 2.28
N LEU A 114 -28.19 -10.00 2.72
CA LEU A 114 -27.04 -10.19 3.60
C LEU A 114 -25.74 -9.74 2.94
N SER A 115 -25.53 -10.11 1.67
CA SER A 115 -24.37 -9.67 0.89
C SER A 115 -24.29 -8.14 0.78
N SER A 116 -25.42 -7.49 0.53
CA SER A 116 -25.49 -6.02 0.45
C SER A 116 -25.16 -5.38 1.80
N PHE A 117 -25.71 -5.91 2.89
CA PHE A 117 -25.43 -5.44 4.24
C PHE A 117 -23.94 -5.58 4.61
N VAL A 118 -23.34 -6.74 4.33
CA VAL A 118 -21.91 -6.98 4.55
C VAL A 118 -21.06 -6.02 3.71
N THR A 119 -21.41 -5.80 2.44
CA THR A 119 -20.70 -4.89 1.55
C THR A 119 -20.76 -3.44 2.05
N VAL A 120 -21.92 -2.97 2.52
CA VAL A 120 -22.07 -1.65 3.16
C VAL A 120 -21.24 -1.57 4.44
N GLY A 121 -21.29 -2.58 5.30
CA GLY A 121 -20.50 -2.62 6.53
C GLY A 121 -18.99 -2.52 6.26
N VAL A 122 -18.49 -3.24 5.27
CA VAL A 122 -17.07 -3.20 4.87
C VAL A 122 -16.71 -1.86 4.26
N LEU A 123 -17.60 -1.27 3.47
CA LEU A 123 -17.41 0.07 2.91
C LEU A 123 -17.31 1.12 4.02
N LEU A 124 -18.20 1.08 5.02
CA LEU A 124 -18.12 1.94 6.21
C LEU A 124 -16.79 1.75 6.95
N LEU A 125 -16.39 0.51 7.21
CA LEU A 125 -15.10 0.20 7.85
C LEU A 125 -13.93 0.75 7.01
N ALA A 126 -13.95 0.58 5.69
CA ALA A 126 -12.92 1.09 4.80
C ALA A 126 -12.83 2.62 4.83
N PHE A 127 -13.96 3.32 4.95
CA PHE A 127 -14.02 4.78 5.09
C PHE A 127 -13.52 5.28 6.46
N TYR A 128 -13.96 4.68 7.56
CA TYR A 128 -13.61 5.13 8.92
C TYR A 128 -12.17 4.73 9.34
N PHE A 129 -11.69 3.56 8.93
CA PHE A 129 -10.34 3.09 9.26
C PHE A 129 -9.25 3.56 8.28
N ARG A 130 -9.56 4.54 7.43
CA ARG A 130 -8.70 5.07 6.36
C ARG A 130 -7.34 5.62 6.81
N PHE A 131 -7.19 6.03 8.07
CA PHE A 131 -6.16 6.99 8.46
C PHE A 131 -4.85 6.48 9.09
N PRO A 132 -4.72 5.27 9.67
CA PRO A 132 -3.41 4.79 10.14
C PRO A 132 -2.60 3.99 9.10
N TYR A 133 -3.21 3.48 8.02
CA TYR A 133 -2.63 2.36 7.24
C TYR A 133 -2.11 2.72 5.85
N LEU A 134 -2.43 3.91 5.36
CA LEU A 134 -1.96 4.37 4.05
C LEU A 134 -0.58 5.00 4.23
N ASP A 135 0.48 4.20 4.04
CA ASP A 135 1.82 4.75 3.96
C ASP A 135 1.92 5.67 2.73
N ARG A 136 2.13 6.96 2.98
CA ARG A 136 2.30 7.97 1.92
C ARG A 136 3.50 7.68 1.02
N ARG A 137 4.42 6.81 1.45
CA ARG A 137 5.64 6.42 0.74
C ARG A 137 5.55 5.06 0.06
N ALA A 138 4.50 4.27 0.35
CA ALA A 138 4.31 2.98 -0.28
C ALA A 138 4.20 3.15 -1.80
N GLN A 139 4.97 2.35 -2.54
CA GLN A 139 4.85 2.21 -3.97
C GLN A 139 4.12 0.90 -4.29
N TRP A 140 3.49 0.82 -5.46
CA TRP A 140 2.73 -0.37 -5.86
C TRP A 140 3.59 -1.64 -5.98
N LEU A 141 4.80 -1.49 -6.54
CA LEU A 141 5.65 -2.60 -6.97
C LEU A 141 6.94 -2.72 -6.18
N PHE A 142 7.41 -1.64 -5.56
CA PHE A 142 8.71 -1.63 -4.87
C PHE A 142 8.54 -1.33 -3.39
N PRO A 143 9.29 -2.03 -2.51
CA PRO A 143 9.30 -1.70 -1.09
C PRO A 143 9.83 -0.28 -0.89
N THR A 144 9.16 0.49 -0.03
CA THR A 144 9.63 1.80 0.40
C THR A 144 11.05 1.66 0.95
N ALA A 145 11.99 2.47 0.46
CA ALA A 145 13.36 2.43 0.96
C ALA A 145 13.38 2.68 2.47
N HIS A 146 13.97 1.74 3.22
CA HIS A 146 14.10 1.85 4.67
C HIS A 146 14.85 3.13 5.03
N ARG A 147 14.38 3.83 6.07
CA ARG A 147 14.99 5.06 6.54
C ARG A 147 15.72 4.80 7.85
N TYR A 148 16.99 5.16 7.89
CA TYR A 148 17.85 5.02 9.05
C TYR A 148 18.06 6.39 9.70
N GLU A 149 18.05 6.45 11.02
CA GLU A 149 18.30 7.65 11.83
C GLU A 149 19.80 7.79 12.15
N PHE A 150 20.65 7.65 11.14
CA PHE A 150 22.10 7.81 11.31
C PHE A 150 22.50 9.27 11.15
N ALA A 151 23.33 9.76 12.07
CA ALA A 151 23.98 11.05 11.99
C ALA A 151 25.31 10.91 11.27
N THR A 152 25.39 11.40 10.04
CA THR A 152 26.63 11.47 9.25
C THR A 152 26.78 12.86 8.66
N ARG A 153 28.02 13.32 8.49
CA ARG A 153 28.29 14.60 7.84
C ARG A 153 27.87 14.53 6.37
N ALA A 154 27.22 15.59 5.90
CA ALA A 154 26.85 15.74 4.51
C ALA A 154 27.09 17.18 4.06
N ASP A 155 27.73 17.34 2.92
CA ASP A 155 27.98 18.64 2.31
C ASP A 155 27.03 18.82 1.13
N VAL A 156 26.18 19.85 1.21
CA VAL A 156 25.20 20.19 0.17
C VAL A 156 25.80 21.26 -0.72
N VAL A 157 26.12 20.89 -1.96
CA VAL A 157 26.69 21.77 -2.97
C VAL A 157 25.55 22.36 -3.81
N ALA A 158 25.36 23.66 -3.62
CA ALA A 158 24.38 24.50 -4.30
C ALA A 158 25.14 25.60 -5.09
N GLN A 159 24.81 26.89 -4.88
CA GLN A 159 25.68 28.00 -5.28
C GLN A 159 26.93 28.04 -4.42
N ASP A 160 26.75 27.80 -3.12
CA ASP A 160 27.81 27.58 -2.13
C ASP A 160 27.77 26.15 -1.57
N ILE A 161 28.79 25.79 -0.80
CA ILE A 161 28.84 24.53 -0.05
C ILE A 161 28.23 24.76 1.34
N PHE A 162 27.17 24.02 1.66
CA PHE A 162 26.50 24.06 2.97
C PHE A 162 26.78 22.77 3.73
N GLU A 163 27.49 22.87 4.84
CA GLU A 163 27.72 21.72 5.72
C GLU A 163 26.47 21.40 6.54
N GLY A 164 26.18 20.12 6.69
CA GLY A 164 25.08 19.63 7.51
C GLY A 164 25.33 18.24 8.07
N VAL A 165 24.36 17.79 8.86
CA VAL A 165 24.33 16.45 9.44
C VAL A 165 22.99 15.80 9.08
N THR A 166 23.02 14.53 8.69
CA THR A 166 21.79 13.80 8.42
C THR A 166 20.99 13.56 9.71
N GLU A 167 19.72 13.93 9.71
CA GLU A 167 18.77 13.44 10.72
C GLU A 167 18.26 12.04 10.35
N SER A 168 18.17 11.78 9.04
CA SER A 168 17.82 10.45 8.53
C SER A 168 18.22 10.28 7.08
N ILE A 169 18.61 9.06 6.72
CA ILE A 169 19.11 8.71 5.39
C ILE A 169 18.48 7.40 4.90
N SER A 170 18.31 7.29 3.58
CA SER A 170 17.82 6.10 2.90
C SER A 170 18.52 5.99 1.55
N VAL A 171 18.37 4.85 0.88
CA VAL A 171 18.86 4.65 -0.50
C VAL A 171 18.19 5.61 -1.51
N SER A 172 17.05 6.21 -1.15
CA SER A 172 16.26 7.07 -2.05
C SER A 172 16.37 8.56 -1.76
N GLY A 173 17.01 8.95 -0.66
CA GLY A 173 17.03 10.33 -0.20
C GLY A 173 17.46 10.48 1.26
N ALA A 174 17.66 11.73 1.66
CA ALA A 174 18.11 12.10 3.00
C ALA A 174 17.34 13.32 3.55
N ARG A 175 17.33 13.47 4.87
CA ARG A 175 16.95 14.69 5.58
C ARG A 175 18.18 15.18 6.31
N ILE A 176 18.64 16.37 5.95
CA ILE A 176 19.90 16.96 6.40
C ILE A 176 19.56 18.24 7.13
N ARG A 177 20.03 18.37 8.37
CA ARG A 177 20.02 19.64 9.09
C ARG A 177 21.31 20.38 8.75
N LEU A 178 21.17 21.55 8.15
CA LEU A 178 22.30 22.40 7.79
C LEU A 178 22.79 23.15 9.04
N LYS A 179 24.10 23.39 9.14
CA LYS A 179 24.70 24.19 10.21
C LYS A 179 24.37 25.68 10.08
N ARG A 180 24.15 26.14 8.85
CA ARG A 180 23.80 27.51 8.49
C ARG A 180 22.59 27.53 7.57
N ASP A 181 21.79 28.59 7.67
CA ASP A 181 20.68 28.82 6.75
C ASP A 181 21.16 28.94 5.30
N MET A 182 20.35 28.41 4.38
CA MET A 182 20.50 28.76 2.98
C MET A 182 20.00 30.19 2.78
N GLU A 183 20.81 31.00 2.12
CA GLU A 183 20.43 32.36 1.73
C GLU A 183 19.22 32.35 0.78
N ALA A 184 18.51 33.48 0.70
CA ALA A 184 17.27 33.60 -0.07
C ALA A 184 17.41 33.16 -1.55
N SER A 185 18.57 33.41 -2.16
CA SER A 185 18.94 32.96 -3.51
C SER A 185 18.99 31.43 -3.66
N SER A 186 19.46 30.73 -2.63
CA SER A 186 19.67 29.28 -2.63
C SER A 186 18.42 28.49 -2.19
N ARG A 187 17.45 29.12 -1.52
CA ARG A 187 16.18 28.50 -1.10
C ARG A 187 15.29 28.06 -2.27
N GLY A 188 15.44 28.69 -3.44
CA GLY A 188 14.66 28.38 -4.65
C GLY A 188 15.21 27.23 -5.50
N LEU A 189 16.35 26.64 -5.12
CA LEU A 189 17.02 25.63 -5.93
C LEU A 189 16.24 24.32 -5.94
N ARG A 190 15.90 23.86 -7.15
CA ARG A 190 15.21 22.57 -7.35
C ARG A 190 16.15 21.37 -7.24
N PHE A 191 17.43 21.56 -7.53
CA PHE A 191 18.43 20.51 -7.57
C PHE A 191 19.72 20.96 -6.88
N VAL A 192 20.33 20.04 -6.13
CA VAL A 192 21.59 20.22 -5.42
C VAL A 192 22.40 18.93 -5.52
N ASP A 193 23.71 19.04 -5.45
CA ASP A 193 24.58 17.87 -5.27
C ASP A 193 24.82 17.65 -3.78
N VAL A 194 24.80 16.41 -3.32
CA VAL A 194 25.11 16.08 -1.93
C VAL A 194 26.33 15.19 -1.91
N ILE A 195 27.31 15.55 -1.09
CA ILE A 195 28.52 14.76 -0.87
C ILE A 195 28.44 14.18 0.53
N PHE A 196 28.68 12.88 0.64
CA PHE A 196 28.79 12.17 1.93
C PHE A 196 30.24 11.76 2.16
N PRO A 197 31.05 12.55 2.89
CA PRO A 197 32.47 12.27 3.07
C PRO A 197 32.75 10.91 3.70
N GLU A 198 31.95 10.55 4.72
CA GLU A 198 32.06 9.29 5.44
C GLU A 198 31.63 8.06 4.61
N ILE A 199 30.92 8.28 3.52
CA ILE A 199 30.46 7.24 2.59
C ILE A 199 31.34 7.28 1.35
N ARG A 200 32.66 7.21 1.54
CA ARG A 200 33.68 7.23 0.46
C ARG A 200 33.56 8.46 -0.46
N ASN A 201 33.19 9.62 0.07
CA ASN A 201 32.96 10.85 -0.70
C ASN A 201 31.94 10.67 -1.85
N VAL A 202 30.94 9.83 -1.66
CA VAL A 202 29.88 9.63 -2.65
C VAL A 202 29.16 10.95 -2.92
N LYS A 203 29.10 11.33 -4.20
CA LYS A 203 28.43 12.54 -4.69
C LYS A 203 27.14 12.17 -5.42
N ILE A 204 26.01 12.69 -4.96
CA ILE A 204 24.67 12.32 -5.45
C ILE A 204 23.87 13.56 -5.86
N LYS A 205 23.45 13.59 -7.13
CA LYS A 205 22.47 14.56 -7.64
C LYS A 205 21.13 14.37 -6.96
N SER A 206 20.64 15.42 -6.33
CA SER A 206 19.45 15.37 -5.47
C SER A 206 18.46 16.46 -5.84
N LYS A 207 17.17 16.14 -5.77
CA LYS A 207 16.08 17.10 -5.87
C LYS A 207 15.73 17.60 -4.46
N VAL A 208 15.65 18.91 -4.29
CA VAL A 208 15.11 19.53 -3.08
C VAL A 208 13.59 19.32 -3.07
N VAL A 209 13.11 18.61 -2.05
CA VAL A 209 11.68 18.36 -1.85
C VAL A 209 11.07 19.44 -0.97
N GLU A 210 11.80 19.84 0.07
CA GLU A 210 11.33 20.73 1.12
C GLU A 210 12.54 21.33 1.85
N TYR A 211 12.46 22.60 2.21
CA TYR A 211 13.42 23.27 3.09
C TYR A 211 12.64 24.08 4.12
N HIS A 212 12.84 23.77 5.40
CA HIS A 212 12.15 24.41 6.51
C HIS A 212 13.02 24.33 7.76
N GLU A 213 13.14 25.42 8.53
CA GLU A 213 13.90 25.46 9.79
C GLU A 213 15.30 24.82 9.70
N ASN A 214 16.08 25.16 8.66
CA ASN A 214 17.40 24.59 8.39
C ASN A 214 17.46 23.10 8.10
N VAL A 215 16.30 22.50 7.88
CA VAL A 215 16.20 21.11 7.50
C VAL A 215 15.87 21.01 6.02
N LEU A 216 16.79 20.38 5.30
CA LEU A 216 16.68 20.11 3.88
C LEU A 216 16.25 18.67 3.66
N ARG A 217 15.13 18.48 2.97
CA ARG A 217 14.64 17.17 2.55
C ARG A 217 14.97 16.94 1.09
N LEU A 218 15.71 15.86 0.83
CA LEU A 218 16.29 15.56 -0.47
C LEU A 218 15.80 14.22 -1.00
N LYS A 219 15.59 14.15 -2.31
CA LYS A 219 15.34 12.91 -3.06
C LYS A 219 16.46 12.69 -4.06
N PHE A 220 17.13 11.53 -3.98
CA PHE A 220 18.20 11.18 -4.90
C PHE A 220 17.62 10.91 -6.29
N LYS A 221 18.20 11.51 -7.33
CA LYS A 221 17.76 11.34 -8.72
C LYS A 221 18.57 10.28 -9.45
N ASP A 222 19.89 10.43 -9.42
CA ASP A 222 20.82 9.62 -10.22
C ASP A 222 21.80 8.88 -9.31
N LEU A 223 21.28 7.92 -8.53
CA LEU A 223 22.14 7.07 -7.71
C LEU A 223 22.68 5.93 -8.55
N SER A 224 23.99 5.94 -8.84
CA SER A 224 24.62 4.85 -9.60
C SER A 224 24.54 3.53 -8.82
N ARG A 225 24.57 2.39 -9.53
CA ARG A 225 24.60 1.07 -8.87
C ARG A 225 25.78 0.92 -7.89
N ARG A 226 26.92 1.55 -8.22
CA ARG A 226 28.12 1.57 -7.39
C ARG A 226 27.90 2.36 -6.10
N ASP A 227 27.39 3.59 -6.20
CA ASP A 227 27.13 4.45 -5.04
C ASP A 227 26.06 3.87 -4.12
N ARG A 228 25.07 3.19 -4.72
CA ARG A 228 24.08 2.41 -3.98
C ARG A 228 24.73 1.28 -3.18
N GLY A 229 25.72 0.59 -3.75
CA GLY A 229 26.52 -0.40 -3.04
C GLY A 229 27.23 0.19 -1.84
N TYR A 230 27.92 1.32 -2.03
CA TYR A 230 28.62 2.02 -0.94
C TYR A 230 27.69 2.47 0.19
N LEU A 231 26.49 2.98 -0.15
CA LEU A 231 25.48 3.31 0.85
C LEU A 231 25.01 2.08 1.63
N HIS A 232 24.77 0.95 0.95
CA HIS A 232 24.36 -0.28 1.62
C HIS A 232 25.44 -0.84 2.55
N ASP A 233 26.69 -0.85 2.10
CA ASP A 233 27.82 -1.31 2.90
C ASP A 233 28.00 -0.43 4.14
N TRP A 234 27.85 0.89 3.97
CA TRP A 234 27.91 1.83 5.08
C TRP A 234 26.73 1.69 6.05
N PHE A 235 25.49 1.50 5.55
CA PHE A 235 24.36 1.22 6.44
C PHE A 235 24.59 -0.06 7.27
N ARG A 236 25.14 -1.10 6.64
CA ARG A 236 25.46 -2.35 7.34
C ARG A 236 26.49 -2.11 8.45
N SER A 237 27.56 -1.36 8.19
CA SER A 237 28.59 -1.10 9.20
C SER A 237 28.08 -0.28 10.38
N GLN A 238 27.19 0.69 10.15
CA GLN A 238 26.55 1.46 11.23
C GLN A 238 25.65 0.59 12.10
N ILE A 239 24.85 -0.30 11.50
CA ILE A 239 23.99 -1.23 12.25
C ILE A 239 24.82 -2.16 13.13
N GLU A 240 25.92 -2.72 12.59
CA GLU A 240 26.82 -3.60 13.34
C GLU A 240 27.49 -2.86 14.52
N THR A 241 27.82 -1.58 14.33
CA THR A 241 28.45 -0.75 15.37
C THR A 241 27.46 -0.42 16.48
N GLU A 242 26.21 -0.02 16.15
CA GLU A 242 25.17 0.23 17.14
C GLU A 242 24.77 -1.03 17.93
N GLN A 243 24.85 -2.21 17.32
CA GLN A 243 24.59 -3.47 18.01
C GLN A 243 25.71 -3.81 19.00
N LYS A 244 26.98 -3.61 18.61
CA LYS A 244 28.14 -3.82 19.50
C LYS A 244 28.19 -2.85 20.67
N SER A 245 27.67 -1.62 20.53
CA SER A 245 27.65 -0.66 21.64
C SER A 245 26.53 -0.91 22.66
N LYS A 246 25.58 -1.82 22.36
CA LYS A 246 24.41 -2.12 23.21
C LYS A 246 24.47 -3.50 23.87
N GLY A 247 25.44 -4.34 23.52
CA GLY A 247 25.73 -5.62 24.19
C GLY A 247 26.86 -5.45 25.18
#